data_AF-A0A833TLW3-F1
#
_entry.id   AF-A0A833TLW3-F1
#
_cell.length_a   1.000
_cell.length_b   1.000
_cell.length_c   1.000
_cell.angle_alpha   90.00
_cell.angle_beta   90.00
_cell.angle_gamma   90.00
#
_symmetry.space_group_name_H-M   'P 1'
#
loop_
_entity.id
_entity.type
_entity.pdbx_description
1 polymer ?
#
loop_
_entity_poly.entity_id
_entity_poly.type
_entity_poly.pdbx_seq_one_letter_code
_entity_poly.pdbx_strand_id
1 'polypeptide(L)'
;MARIKRKSFFFSSLVTVFNCLLFSTTHGQQVGTNCANPRVRRSWEMYNATEKSLYLEAIGVAMDKGFHQKFIQIHTEYLSEKEAHGNCMFIYWHRIMLLGYENMLRSLDPKFQCLTLPYWDHVSARARRSTGTCTNLLSCSPFLADSSGDMAGTSKNLIIYNVSIPVTSSPSSSATTCMNRFPLSQFCGNNTGCAKCITRKTRTAMSSTAYPDSASFTSVYQQIFSSNNSYTFTTQVERGVHNTIHSALGGVMAYFQSPADPIFYLHHALVDLLQVIYLKCQLGGENSLLTAGAKGNDSRWFNSCARRTSGSYSTADNITIRGFANDGKTVVNVWQDPKNMLYPFFKDLPYKYADYVDAKDLGNYSYTYALSGGLATFYEKCWASTQVSATSTTLLADERQHWPRGRDRGNLYPIIEPGTSYDEKVKRWNIALYEAARIVGFEEAAAKEQMEMVMCQYQEDCLGGVVDYTDLFRANFGVQGHPRCYTLLQYLDSGDQVIGIPQWKSITNRFLPCAAYRKKEAPVSDFVKAVSELKKSLERSKSPDDYVAATFF
;
A
#
# COMPACT_ATOMS: atom_id res chain seq x y z
N MET A 1 -91.76 -28.67 10.33
CA MET A 1 -92.60 -27.75 11.13
C MET A 1 -91.80 -26.49 11.45
N ALA A 2 -92.39 -25.33 11.15
CA ALA A 2 -92.18 -23.96 11.68
C ALA A 2 -90.77 -23.34 11.85
N ARG A 3 -90.62 -22.18 11.18
CA ARG A 3 -89.69 -21.06 11.45
C ARG A 3 -89.91 -20.45 12.85
N ILE A 4 -88.92 -19.72 13.40
CA ILE A 4 -88.94 -18.26 13.73
C ILE A 4 -87.78 -17.84 14.69
N LYS A 5 -86.95 -16.87 14.22
CA LYS A 5 -86.32 -15.65 14.87
C LYS A 5 -85.68 -15.75 16.28
N ARG A 6 -84.59 -15.07 16.69
CA ARG A 6 -83.99 -13.73 16.39
C ARG A 6 -82.65 -13.57 17.18
N LYS A 7 -81.67 -12.83 16.62
CA LYS A 7 -80.70 -11.81 17.19
C LYS A 7 -80.21 -11.95 18.66
N SER A 8 -78.96 -11.69 19.09
CA SER A 8 -77.98 -10.65 18.73
C SER A 8 -76.60 -10.93 19.39
N PHE A 9 -75.56 -10.28 18.85
CA PHE A 9 -74.16 -10.20 19.28
C PHE A 9 -73.93 -9.69 20.72
N PHE A 10 -72.86 -10.17 21.37
CA PHE A 10 -71.93 -9.35 22.16
C PHE A 10 -70.52 -9.99 22.17
N PHE A 11 -69.53 -9.23 21.72
CA PHE A 11 -68.09 -9.53 21.80
C PHE A 11 -67.57 -9.21 23.20
N SER A 12 -66.69 -10.05 23.76
CA SER A 12 -65.69 -9.62 24.73
C SER A 12 -64.45 -10.51 24.63
N SER A 13 -63.38 -9.93 24.10
CA SER A 13 -62.04 -10.52 24.03
C SER A 13 -61.35 -10.37 25.38
N LEU A 14 -60.73 -11.44 25.89
CA LEU A 14 -59.69 -11.37 26.91
C LEU A 14 -58.39 -11.89 26.29
N VAL A 15 -57.52 -10.98 25.87
CA VAL A 15 -56.11 -11.26 25.54
C VAL A 15 -55.26 -10.69 26.66
N THR A 16 -54.63 -11.57 27.43
CA THR A 16 -53.68 -11.22 28.47
C THR A 16 -52.39 -10.73 27.83
N VAL A 17 -52.15 -9.42 27.88
CA VAL A 17 -50.89 -8.80 27.44
C VAL A 17 -49.84 -9.00 28.54
N PHE A 18 -48.85 -9.83 28.27
CA PHE A 18 -47.63 -9.93 29.07
C PHE A 18 -46.73 -8.74 28.71
N ASN A 19 -46.79 -7.68 29.52
CA ASN A 19 -45.88 -6.54 29.41
C ASN A 19 -44.51 -6.90 30.01
N CYS A 20 -43.65 -7.50 29.20
CA CYS A 20 -42.21 -7.48 29.45
C CYS A 20 -41.65 -6.18 28.84
N LEU A 21 -41.62 -5.12 29.64
CA LEU A 21 -40.82 -3.93 29.38
C LEU A 21 -39.34 -4.30 29.49
N LEU A 22 -38.78 -4.88 28.41
CA LEU A 22 -37.36 -4.78 28.14
C LEU A 22 -37.10 -3.35 27.69
N PHE A 23 -36.70 -2.50 28.64
CA PHE A 23 -35.93 -1.30 28.33
C PHE A 23 -34.62 -1.76 27.68
N SER A 24 -34.66 -2.01 26.37
CA SER A 24 -33.46 -2.00 25.56
C SER A 24 -33.02 -0.55 25.49
N THR A 25 -32.00 -0.21 26.26
CA THR A 25 -31.19 0.98 26.02
C THR A 25 -30.49 0.78 24.67
N THR A 26 -31.20 1.00 23.56
CA THR A 26 -30.59 1.07 22.23
C THR A 26 -29.74 2.35 22.18
N HIS A 27 -28.57 2.30 22.79
CA HIS A 27 -27.43 3.06 22.30
C HIS A 27 -27.30 2.66 20.83
N GLY A 28 -27.53 3.60 19.91
CA GLY A 28 -27.49 3.32 18.47
C GLY A 28 -26.19 2.59 18.13
N GLN A 29 -26.32 1.40 17.53
CA GLN A 29 -25.20 0.53 17.22
C GLN A 29 -24.15 1.27 16.38
N GLN A 30 -22.89 1.23 16.83
CA GLN A 30 -21.76 1.81 16.11
C GLN A 30 -21.61 1.14 14.73
N VAL A 31 -21.52 1.95 13.67
CA VAL A 31 -21.57 1.43 12.30
C VAL A 31 -20.27 0.70 11.94
N GLY A 32 -20.39 -0.52 11.42
CA GLY A 32 -19.23 -1.32 11.00
C GLY A 32 -18.50 -2.03 12.15
N THR A 33 -19.03 -2.03 13.38
CA THR A 33 -18.40 -2.73 14.52
C THR A 33 -19.06 -4.08 14.83
N ASN A 34 -19.91 -4.60 13.94
CA ASN A 34 -20.74 -5.78 14.17
C ASN A 34 -19.98 -7.12 14.12
N CYS A 35 -18.74 -7.13 13.63
CA CYS A 35 -17.91 -8.33 13.65
C CYS A 35 -17.31 -8.56 15.03
N ALA A 36 -17.37 -9.81 15.51
CA ALA A 36 -16.74 -10.20 16.76
C ALA A 36 -15.20 -10.27 16.67
N ASN A 37 -14.65 -10.46 15.46
CA ASN A 37 -13.21 -10.55 15.25
C ASN A 37 -12.58 -9.16 15.17
N PRO A 38 -11.33 -9.00 15.67
CA PRO A 38 -10.58 -7.77 15.49
C PRO A 38 -10.36 -7.46 14.01
N ARG A 39 -10.24 -6.17 13.69
CA ARG A 39 -9.90 -5.73 12.33
C ARG A 39 -8.42 -5.98 12.07
N VAL A 40 -8.12 -6.94 11.20
CA VAL A 40 -6.77 -7.22 10.72
C VAL A 40 -6.72 -7.00 9.21
N ARG A 41 -6.09 -5.90 8.78
CA ARG A 41 -5.89 -5.62 7.35
C ARG A 41 -4.79 -6.51 6.80
N ARG A 42 -5.04 -7.14 5.66
CA ARG A 42 -4.14 -8.12 5.02
C ARG A 42 -3.77 -7.65 3.61
N SER A 43 -2.59 -8.04 3.12
CA SER A 43 -2.21 -7.74 1.74
C SER A 43 -3.20 -8.40 0.77
N TRP A 44 -3.52 -7.72 -0.33
CA TRP A 44 -4.41 -8.25 -1.37
C TRP A 44 -3.95 -9.61 -1.92
N GLU A 45 -2.65 -9.83 -1.99
CA GLU A 45 -2.04 -11.10 -2.44
C GLU A 45 -2.35 -12.26 -1.50
N MET A 46 -2.64 -12.00 -0.22
CA MET A 46 -3.01 -13.03 0.76
C MET A 46 -4.50 -13.40 0.70
N TYR A 47 -5.33 -12.62 0.02
CA TYR A 47 -6.75 -12.91 -0.11
C TYR A 47 -6.95 -14.10 -1.06
N ASN A 48 -7.75 -15.07 -0.63
CA ASN A 48 -8.24 -16.12 -1.52
C ASN A 48 -9.32 -15.58 -2.48
N ALA A 49 -9.74 -16.41 -3.45
CA ALA A 49 -10.72 -16.00 -4.46
C ALA A 49 -12.06 -15.53 -3.86
N THR A 50 -12.53 -16.16 -2.78
CA THR A 50 -13.78 -15.79 -2.10
C THR A 50 -13.64 -14.45 -1.40
N GLU A 51 -12.54 -14.21 -0.69
CA GLU A 51 -12.26 -12.95 -0.01
C GLU A 51 -12.14 -11.80 -1.03
N LYS A 52 -11.45 -12.03 -2.15
CA LYS A 52 -11.34 -11.05 -3.25
C LYS A 52 -12.71 -10.73 -3.85
N SER A 53 -13.50 -11.75 -4.16
CA SER A 53 -14.85 -11.57 -4.70
C SER A 53 -15.74 -10.79 -3.72
N LEU A 54 -15.69 -11.11 -2.42
CA LEU A 54 -16.45 -10.42 -1.38
C LEU A 54 -16.08 -8.92 -1.31
N TYR A 55 -14.78 -8.60 -1.40
CA TYR A 55 -14.31 -7.22 -1.38
C TYR A 55 -14.73 -6.42 -2.62
N LEU A 56 -14.54 -6.99 -3.82
CA LEU A 56 -14.96 -6.35 -5.06
C LEU A 56 -16.48 -6.18 -5.11
N GLU A 57 -17.23 -7.13 -4.54
CA GLU A 57 -18.68 -7.03 -4.41
C GLU A 57 -19.09 -5.84 -3.53
N ALA A 58 -18.49 -5.71 -2.34
CA ALA A 58 -18.78 -4.59 -1.45
C ALA A 58 -18.50 -3.22 -2.12
N ILE A 59 -17.42 -3.12 -2.90
CA ILE A 59 -17.12 -1.91 -3.69
C ILE A 59 -18.21 -1.64 -4.73
N GLY A 60 -18.63 -2.67 -5.48
CA GLY A 60 -19.71 -2.54 -6.46
C GLY A 60 -21.00 -2.00 -5.82
N VAL A 61 -21.41 -2.58 -4.68
CA VAL A 61 -22.58 -2.12 -3.92
C VAL A 61 -22.40 -0.68 -3.41
N ALA A 62 -21.19 -0.30 -2.97
CA ALA A 62 -20.89 1.07 -2.56
C ALA A 62 -21.00 2.08 -3.71
N MET A 63 -20.61 1.69 -4.92
CA MET A 63 -20.76 2.49 -6.13
C MET A 63 -22.23 2.63 -6.53
N ASP A 64 -22.99 1.52 -6.52
CA ASP A 64 -24.42 1.50 -6.85
C ASP A 64 -25.25 2.41 -5.91
N LYS A 65 -24.89 2.42 -4.62
CA LYS A 65 -25.54 3.29 -3.61
C LYS A 65 -25.04 4.74 -3.66
N GLY A 66 -24.04 5.06 -4.48
CA GLY A 66 -23.44 6.39 -4.60
C GLY A 66 -22.51 6.78 -3.45
N PHE A 67 -22.29 5.91 -2.46
CA PHE A 67 -21.39 6.19 -1.33
C PHE A 67 -19.95 6.37 -1.80
N HIS A 68 -19.47 5.49 -2.69
CA HIS A 68 -18.10 5.55 -3.21
C HIS A 68 -17.77 6.93 -3.81
N GLN A 69 -18.71 7.51 -4.57
CA GLN A 69 -18.52 8.84 -5.16
C GLN A 69 -18.39 9.95 -4.11
N LYS A 70 -19.07 9.83 -2.96
CA LYS A 70 -18.96 10.80 -1.86
C LYS A 70 -17.60 10.79 -1.18
N PHE A 71 -16.86 9.67 -1.20
CA PHE A 71 -15.48 9.64 -0.71
C PHE A 71 -14.54 10.44 -1.63
N ILE A 72 -14.83 10.50 -2.92
CA ILE A 72 -14.10 11.39 -3.85
C ILE A 72 -14.41 12.85 -3.51
N GLN A 73 -15.65 13.16 -3.15
CA GLN A 73 -16.04 14.51 -2.75
C GLN A 73 -15.22 15.01 -1.58
N ILE A 74 -15.16 14.24 -0.48
CA ILE A 74 -14.43 14.66 0.71
C ILE A 74 -12.93 14.82 0.45
N HIS A 75 -12.36 14.05 -0.48
CA HIS A 75 -10.96 14.16 -0.85
C HIS A 75 -10.67 15.39 -1.72
N THR A 76 -11.63 15.80 -2.56
CA THR A 76 -11.49 16.95 -3.48
C THR A 76 -12.01 18.27 -2.91
N GLU A 77 -12.73 18.24 -1.78
CA GLU A 77 -13.23 19.45 -1.12
C GLU A 77 -12.05 20.32 -0.68
N TYR A 78 -12.10 21.62 -0.95
CA TYR A 78 -10.96 22.52 -0.84
C TYR A 78 -10.21 22.48 0.50
N LEU A 79 -10.89 22.57 1.64
CA LEU A 79 -10.15 22.52 2.92
C LEU A 79 -9.73 21.09 3.26
N SER A 80 -10.55 20.10 2.94
CA SER A 80 -10.15 18.70 3.11
C SER A 80 -8.90 18.34 2.31
N GLU A 81 -8.79 18.75 1.03
CA GLU A 81 -7.57 18.54 0.22
C GLU A 81 -6.34 19.20 0.84
N LYS A 82 -6.49 20.42 1.37
CA LYS A 82 -5.41 21.17 2.01
C LYS A 82 -4.87 20.50 3.26
N GLU A 83 -5.71 19.80 3.99
CA GLU A 83 -5.29 18.98 5.14
C GLU A 83 -4.82 17.59 4.71
N ALA A 84 -5.38 17.04 3.64
CA ALA A 84 -5.06 15.72 3.12
C ALA A 84 -3.65 15.62 2.53
N HIS A 85 -3.07 16.69 1.97
CA HIS A 85 -1.80 16.63 1.24
C HIS A 85 -0.83 17.76 1.60
N GLY A 86 0.48 17.53 1.43
CA GLY A 86 1.56 18.50 1.50
C GLY A 86 1.77 19.11 2.89
N ASN A 87 1.47 18.37 3.95
CA ASN A 87 1.61 18.80 5.34
C ASN A 87 1.68 17.59 6.30
N CYS A 88 1.93 17.81 7.61
CA CYS A 88 2.12 16.70 8.55
C CYS A 88 0.87 15.85 8.81
N MET A 89 -0.33 16.33 8.45
CA MET A 89 -1.58 15.59 8.66
C MET A 89 -1.90 14.59 7.57
N PHE A 90 -1.12 14.55 6.48
CA PHE A 90 -1.36 13.71 5.30
C PHE A 90 -1.80 12.29 5.68
N ILE A 91 -1.04 11.56 6.49
CA ILE A 91 -1.38 10.17 6.84
C ILE A 91 -2.59 10.09 7.78
N TYR A 92 -2.69 10.96 8.77
CA TYR A 92 -3.79 10.92 9.74
C TYR A 92 -5.14 11.29 9.12
N TRP A 93 -5.16 12.24 8.19
CA TRP A 93 -6.34 12.59 7.41
C TRP A 93 -6.79 11.40 6.54
N HIS A 94 -5.85 10.71 5.88
CA HIS A 94 -6.17 9.51 5.11
C HIS A 94 -6.61 8.34 6.01
N ARG A 95 -6.07 8.21 7.24
CA ARG A 95 -6.49 7.18 8.21
C ARG A 95 -7.98 7.24 8.55
N ILE A 96 -8.49 8.43 8.89
CA ILE A 96 -9.94 8.59 9.16
C ILE A 96 -10.78 8.35 7.90
N MET A 97 -10.30 8.75 6.71
CA MET A 97 -10.97 8.46 5.45
C MET A 97 -11.07 6.94 5.20
N LEU A 98 -9.99 6.19 5.42
CA LEU A 98 -9.95 4.73 5.30
C LEU A 98 -10.90 4.07 6.30
N LEU A 99 -10.94 4.53 7.56
CA LEU A 99 -11.85 4.01 8.58
C LEU A 99 -13.32 4.25 8.21
N GLY A 100 -13.66 5.46 7.77
CA GLY A 100 -15.01 5.76 7.29
C GLY A 100 -15.40 4.90 6.09
N TYR A 101 -14.46 4.66 5.16
CA TYR A 101 -14.71 3.81 3.99
C TYR A 101 -14.90 2.34 4.40
N GLU A 102 -14.09 1.83 5.31
CA GLU A 102 -14.21 0.48 5.85
C GLU A 102 -15.52 0.30 6.64
N ASN A 103 -15.89 1.27 7.47
CA ASN A 103 -17.17 1.29 8.19
C ASN A 103 -18.36 1.25 7.23
N MET A 104 -18.28 2.05 6.15
CA MET A 104 -19.28 2.05 5.09
C MET A 104 -19.41 0.67 4.47
N LEU A 105 -18.32 0.07 3.96
CA LEU A 105 -18.34 -1.26 3.34
C LEU A 105 -18.93 -2.34 4.26
N ARG A 106 -18.48 -2.37 5.53
CA ARG A 106 -18.94 -3.34 6.53
C ARG A 106 -20.42 -3.22 6.89
N SER A 107 -21.04 -2.07 6.61
CA SER A 107 -22.44 -1.81 6.90
C SER A 107 -23.40 -2.13 5.75
N LEU A 108 -22.89 -2.38 4.53
CA LEU A 108 -23.74 -2.48 3.34
C LEU A 108 -24.59 -3.75 3.30
N ASP A 109 -24.09 -4.84 3.90
CA ASP A 109 -24.75 -6.15 3.99
C ASP A 109 -24.14 -6.96 5.15
N PRO A 110 -24.92 -7.79 5.88
CA PRO A 110 -24.39 -8.67 6.92
C PRO A 110 -23.18 -9.53 6.51
N LYS A 111 -23.07 -9.96 5.24
CA LYS A 111 -21.91 -10.74 4.79
C LYS A 111 -20.60 -9.93 4.75
N PHE A 112 -20.69 -8.60 4.67
CA PHE A 112 -19.53 -7.72 4.68
C PHE A 112 -19.14 -7.29 6.10
N GLN A 113 -19.90 -7.67 7.14
CA GLN A 113 -19.72 -7.14 8.49
C GLN A 113 -18.30 -7.33 9.07
N CYS A 114 -17.57 -8.35 8.60
CA CYS A 114 -16.20 -8.67 8.99
C CYS A 114 -15.13 -8.27 7.95
N LEU A 115 -15.52 -7.64 6.84
CA LEU A 115 -14.59 -7.18 5.80
C LEU A 115 -13.62 -6.14 6.36
N THR A 116 -12.35 -6.29 6.04
CA THR A 116 -11.30 -5.27 6.30
C THR A 116 -10.76 -4.75 4.99
N LEU A 117 -10.25 -3.52 4.97
CA LEU A 117 -9.55 -3.03 3.79
C LEU A 117 -8.28 -3.86 3.56
N PRO A 118 -8.07 -4.39 2.33
CA PRO A 118 -6.78 -4.92 1.96
C PRO A 118 -5.78 -3.77 1.78
N TYR A 119 -4.49 -4.07 1.92
CA TYR A 119 -3.42 -3.16 1.50
C TYR A 119 -2.67 -3.72 0.31
N TRP A 120 -2.03 -2.85 -0.46
CA TRP A 120 -1.16 -3.24 -1.56
C TRP A 120 0.29 -3.25 -1.09
N ASP A 121 0.89 -4.43 -0.97
CA ASP A 121 2.28 -4.56 -0.55
C ASP A 121 3.25 -4.17 -1.68
N HIS A 122 3.56 -2.89 -1.78
CA HIS A 122 4.53 -2.36 -2.75
C HIS A 122 5.94 -2.94 -2.57
N VAL A 123 6.36 -3.24 -1.34
CA VAL A 123 7.71 -3.76 -1.05
C VAL A 123 7.84 -5.17 -1.62
N SER A 124 6.85 -6.02 -1.36
CA SER A 124 6.81 -7.39 -1.89
C SER A 124 6.54 -7.42 -3.40
N ALA A 125 5.71 -6.51 -3.93
CA ALA A 125 5.54 -6.35 -5.38
C ALA A 125 6.85 -5.93 -6.07
N ARG A 126 7.61 -5.01 -5.48
CA ARG A 126 8.91 -4.58 -6.00
C ARG A 126 9.97 -5.68 -5.87
N ALA A 127 9.90 -6.53 -4.85
CA ALA A 127 10.76 -7.71 -4.72
C ALA A 127 10.50 -8.77 -5.79
N ARG A 128 9.22 -9.04 -6.11
CA ARG A 128 8.84 -9.87 -7.27
C ARG A 128 9.39 -9.30 -8.58
N ARG A 129 9.34 -7.97 -8.76
CA ARG A 129 9.95 -7.31 -9.93
C ARG A 129 11.46 -7.50 -9.98
N SER A 130 12.16 -7.28 -8.86
CA SER A 130 13.62 -7.41 -8.74
C SER A 130 14.14 -8.81 -9.05
N THR A 131 13.33 -9.84 -8.76
CA THR A 131 13.70 -11.24 -8.93
C THR A 131 13.23 -11.86 -10.24
N GLY A 132 12.48 -11.09 -11.06
CA GLY A 132 11.99 -11.52 -12.36
C GLY A 132 10.68 -12.33 -12.33
N THR A 133 10.02 -12.45 -11.17
CA THR A 133 8.71 -13.12 -11.04
C THR A 133 7.60 -12.35 -11.77
N CYS A 134 7.74 -11.03 -11.88
CA CYS A 134 6.91 -10.16 -12.71
C CYS A 134 7.79 -9.09 -13.38
N THR A 135 7.29 -8.43 -14.41
CA THR A 135 8.13 -7.62 -15.32
C THR A 135 7.77 -6.13 -15.34
N ASN A 136 6.55 -5.77 -14.97
CA ASN A 136 6.03 -4.41 -15.12
C ASN A 136 4.91 -4.13 -14.11
N LEU A 137 4.44 -2.88 -14.07
CA LEU A 137 3.41 -2.44 -13.15
C LEU A 137 2.14 -3.31 -13.24
N LEU A 138 1.72 -3.74 -14.44
CA LEU A 138 0.54 -4.59 -14.61
C LEU A 138 0.73 -5.98 -13.98
N SER A 139 1.78 -6.70 -14.39
CA SER A 139 2.03 -8.08 -13.96
C SER A 139 2.41 -8.21 -12.48
N CYS A 140 2.93 -7.14 -11.87
CA CYS A 140 3.27 -7.11 -10.46
C CYS A 140 2.09 -6.68 -9.55
N SER A 141 0.93 -6.35 -10.11
CA SER A 141 -0.20 -5.78 -9.37
C SER A 141 -1.49 -6.59 -9.60
N PRO A 142 -1.70 -7.70 -8.87
CA PRO A 142 -2.84 -8.58 -9.09
C PRO A 142 -4.20 -7.88 -9.00
N PHE A 143 -4.33 -6.85 -8.16
CA PHE A 143 -5.57 -6.07 -8.06
C PHE A 143 -5.99 -5.44 -9.40
N LEU A 144 -5.04 -5.01 -10.24
CA LEU A 144 -5.37 -4.46 -11.56
C LEU A 144 -6.05 -5.52 -12.44
N ALA A 145 -5.53 -6.75 -12.44
CA ALA A 145 -6.15 -7.87 -13.16
C ALA A 145 -7.50 -8.26 -12.53
N ASP A 146 -7.58 -8.34 -11.20
CA ASP A 146 -8.80 -8.75 -10.50
C ASP A 146 -9.95 -7.73 -10.66
N SER A 147 -9.64 -6.43 -10.79
CA SER A 147 -10.65 -5.36 -10.92
C SER A 147 -10.89 -4.85 -12.35
N SER A 148 -10.02 -5.17 -13.31
CA SER A 148 -10.19 -4.78 -14.73
C SER A 148 -10.22 -5.95 -15.69
N GLY A 149 -10.05 -7.19 -15.22
CA GLY A 149 -10.01 -8.39 -16.05
C GLY A 149 -8.96 -8.30 -17.14
N ASP A 150 -9.43 -8.32 -18.38
CA ASP A 150 -8.60 -8.18 -19.56
C ASP A 150 -8.17 -6.74 -19.86
N MET A 151 -8.25 -5.79 -18.92
CA MET A 151 -7.82 -4.39 -19.12
C MET A 151 -8.43 -3.76 -20.39
N ALA A 152 -9.59 -4.25 -20.80
CA ALA A 152 -10.37 -3.73 -21.90
C ALA A 152 -11.26 -2.60 -21.37
N GLY A 153 -11.41 -1.56 -22.18
CA GLY A 153 -12.18 -0.39 -21.81
C GLY A 153 -12.85 0.23 -23.01
N THR A 154 -13.58 1.30 -22.74
CA THR A 154 -14.30 2.09 -23.74
C THR A 154 -13.64 3.45 -23.95
N SER A 155 -13.87 4.03 -25.13
CA SER A 155 -13.42 5.38 -25.45
C SER A 155 -14.40 6.44 -24.91
N LYS A 156 -14.61 6.46 -23.59
CA LYS A 156 -15.52 7.39 -22.91
C LYS A 156 -14.76 8.18 -21.85
N ASN A 157 -14.81 9.51 -21.91
CA ASN A 157 -14.24 10.37 -20.87
C ASN A 157 -15.04 10.24 -19.57
N LEU A 158 -14.34 10.23 -18.45
CA LEU A 158 -14.93 10.20 -17.12
C LEU A 158 -14.98 11.62 -16.56
N ILE A 159 -16.14 12.06 -16.09
CA ILE A 159 -16.32 13.39 -15.48
C ILE A 159 -16.61 13.17 -14.00
N ILE A 160 -15.87 13.82 -13.11
CA ILE A 160 -16.08 13.73 -11.65
C ILE A 160 -15.88 15.13 -11.07
N TYR A 161 -16.90 15.66 -10.38
CA TYR A 161 -16.89 16.99 -9.74
C TYR A 161 -16.27 18.09 -10.62
N ASN A 162 -16.81 18.24 -11.84
CA ASN A 162 -16.38 19.21 -12.87
C ASN A 162 -14.96 19.02 -13.42
N VAL A 163 -14.29 17.91 -13.11
CA VAL A 163 -13.01 17.53 -13.73
C VAL A 163 -13.28 16.47 -14.79
N SER A 164 -12.84 16.73 -16.02
CA SER A 164 -12.85 15.75 -17.12
C SER A 164 -11.53 14.99 -17.14
N ILE A 165 -11.62 13.67 -16.99
CA ILE A 165 -10.49 12.73 -17.03
C ILE A 165 -10.55 12.03 -18.39
N PRO A 166 -9.68 12.41 -19.34
CA PRO A 166 -9.80 11.99 -20.73
C PRO A 166 -9.30 10.55 -20.94
N VAL A 167 -9.88 9.89 -21.94
CA VAL A 167 -9.22 8.76 -22.61
C VAL A 167 -8.25 9.30 -23.66
N THR A 168 -7.09 8.67 -23.79
CA THR A 168 -6.03 9.10 -24.72
C THR A 168 -5.63 7.95 -25.64
N SER A 169 -5.32 8.27 -26.89
CA SER A 169 -5.01 7.26 -27.91
C SER A 169 -3.64 6.60 -27.69
N SER A 170 -3.57 5.32 -28.05
CA SER A 170 -2.32 4.57 -28.25
C SER A 170 -1.65 5.01 -29.56
N PRO A 171 -0.31 4.98 -29.72
CA PRO A 171 0.72 4.39 -28.86
C PRO A 171 1.45 5.43 -28.01
N SER A 172 0.85 5.80 -26.87
CA SER A 172 1.51 6.57 -25.81
C SER A 172 1.74 5.70 -24.57
N SER A 173 2.89 5.85 -23.90
CA SER A 173 3.16 5.24 -22.58
C SER A 173 2.22 5.77 -21.48
N SER A 174 1.48 6.83 -21.78
CA SER A 174 0.43 7.42 -20.95
C SER A 174 -0.97 7.24 -21.55
N ALA A 175 -1.14 6.35 -22.55
CA ALA A 175 -2.45 6.07 -23.15
C ALA A 175 -3.43 5.51 -22.11
N THR A 176 -4.64 6.08 -22.03
CA THR A 176 -5.69 5.71 -21.07
C THR A 176 -6.95 5.18 -21.74
N THR A 177 -7.71 4.35 -21.02
CA THR A 177 -9.03 3.85 -21.44
C THR A 177 -9.96 3.76 -20.23
N CYS A 178 -11.27 3.82 -20.47
CA CYS A 178 -12.27 3.75 -19.41
C CYS A 178 -12.66 2.29 -19.16
N MET A 179 -12.09 1.68 -18.11
CA MET A 179 -12.25 0.27 -17.76
C MET A 179 -13.68 0.00 -17.31
N ASN A 180 -14.40 -0.88 -18.00
CA ASN A 180 -15.83 -1.11 -17.84
C ASN A 180 -16.17 -2.54 -17.36
N ARG A 181 -15.25 -3.16 -16.61
CA ARG A 181 -15.47 -4.46 -15.94
C ARG A 181 -15.91 -4.24 -14.50
N PHE A 182 -16.60 -5.22 -13.93
CA PHE A 182 -16.94 -5.21 -12.52
C PHE A 182 -15.67 -5.23 -11.64
N PRO A 183 -15.58 -4.44 -10.56
CA PRO A 183 -16.60 -3.53 -10.03
C PRO A 183 -16.62 -2.14 -10.66
N LEU A 184 -15.60 -1.77 -11.44
CA LEU A 184 -15.42 -0.43 -12.02
C LEU A 184 -16.60 0.00 -12.91
N SER A 185 -17.30 -0.96 -13.51
CA SER A 185 -18.51 -0.74 -14.30
C SER A 185 -19.68 -0.16 -13.53
N GLN A 186 -19.66 -0.22 -12.19
CA GLN A 186 -20.71 0.37 -11.34
C GLN A 186 -20.52 1.86 -11.11
N PHE A 187 -19.35 2.43 -11.46
CA PHE A 187 -19.08 3.83 -11.24
C PHE A 187 -19.66 4.72 -12.35
N CYS A 188 -20.44 5.74 -11.97
CA CYS A 188 -21.08 6.66 -12.92
C CYS A 188 -20.38 8.00 -13.11
N GLY A 189 -19.67 8.50 -12.09
CA GLY A 189 -19.19 9.88 -12.04
C GLY A 189 -20.34 10.89 -12.14
N ASN A 190 -20.02 12.07 -12.66
CA ASN A 190 -20.94 13.18 -12.98
C ASN A 190 -21.24 13.28 -14.48
N ASN A 191 -21.00 12.21 -15.25
CA ASN A 191 -21.30 12.18 -16.68
C ASN A 191 -22.81 12.34 -16.96
N THR A 192 -23.16 13.03 -18.05
CA THR A 192 -24.51 12.95 -18.63
C THR A 192 -24.70 11.53 -19.17
N GLY A 193 -25.58 10.77 -18.51
CA GLY A 193 -25.61 9.32 -18.65
C GLY A 193 -24.42 8.65 -17.95
N CYS A 194 -24.71 7.71 -17.05
CA CYS A 194 -23.72 7.01 -16.23
C CYS A 194 -22.48 6.56 -17.05
N ALA A 195 -21.27 6.87 -16.57
CA ALA A 195 -20.03 6.46 -17.22
C ALA A 195 -19.92 4.95 -17.37
N LYS A 196 -20.26 4.20 -16.30
CA LYS A 196 -20.09 2.75 -16.18
C LYS A 196 -18.65 2.30 -16.40
N CYS A 197 -17.69 3.10 -15.93
CA CYS A 197 -16.27 2.80 -16.06
C CYS A 197 -15.41 3.73 -15.20
N ILE A 198 -14.14 3.33 -14.99
CA ILE A 198 -13.10 4.16 -14.37
C ILE A 198 -11.88 4.24 -15.30
N THR A 199 -11.33 5.44 -15.49
CA THR A 199 -10.20 5.67 -16.38
C THR A 199 -8.89 5.17 -15.77
N ARG A 200 -8.24 4.20 -16.43
CA ARG A 200 -6.89 3.70 -16.12
C ARG A 200 -5.99 3.79 -17.36
N LYS A 201 -4.67 3.59 -17.21
CA LYS A 201 -3.78 3.31 -18.35
C LYS A 201 -4.26 2.06 -19.12
N THR A 202 -4.09 2.07 -20.43
CA THR A 202 -4.32 0.90 -21.31
C THR A 202 -3.41 -0.27 -20.90
N ARG A 203 -3.75 -1.50 -21.31
CA ARG A 203 -2.87 -2.67 -21.10
C ARG A 203 -1.45 -2.40 -21.57
N THR A 204 -1.27 -1.87 -22.78
CA THR A 204 0.06 -1.61 -23.36
C THR A 204 0.83 -0.58 -22.53
N ALA A 205 0.21 0.54 -22.18
CA ALA A 205 0.83 1.58 -21.34
C ALA A 205 1.20 1.07 -19.94
N MET A 206 0.33 0.27 -19.32
CA MET A 206 0.61 -0.34 -18.01
C MET A 206 1.73 -1.40 -18.10
N SER A 207 1.80 -2.14 -19.21
CA SER A 207 2.82 -3.17 -19.45
C SER A 207 4.19 -2.58 -19.82
N SER A 208 4.23 -1.36 -20.33
CA SER A 208 5.46 -0.60 -20.57
C SER A 208 5.91 0.23 -19.37
N THR A 209 5.11 0.30 -18.30
CA THR A 209 5.44 1.06 -17.10
C THR A 209 6.27 0.19 -16.15
N ALA A 210 7.50 0.62 -15.84
CA ALA A 210 8.31 -0.02 -14.83
C ALA A 210 7.63 0.08 -13.45
N TYR A 211 7.83 -0.93 -12.59
CA TYR A 211 7.37 -0.81 -11.21
C TYR A 211 8.24 0.22 -10.48
N PRO A 212 7.66 1.22 -9.79
CA PRO A 212 8.45 2.32 -9.21
C PRO A 212 9.56 1.87 -8.26
N ASP A 213 10.73 2.53 -8.34
CA ASP A 213 11.89 2.31 -7.48
C ASP A 213 11.67 2.72 -6.01
N SER A 214 10.83 3.73 -5.79
CA SER A 214 10.39 4.23 -4.49
C SER A 214 9.69 3.18 -3.63
N ALA A 215 9.18 2.12 -4.26
CA ALA A 215 8.56 0.96 -3.63
C ALA A 215 9.60 -0.10 -3.19
N SER A 216 10.88 0.08 -3.49
CA SER A 216 11.93 -0.86 -3.09
C SER A 216 12.10 -0.90 -1.58
N PHE A 217 12.55 -2.05 -1.06
CA PHE A 217 12.91 -2.18 0.35
C PHE A 217 13.84 -1.05 0.81
N THR A 218 14.85 -0.73 0.00
CA THR A 218 15.84 0.32 0.26
C THR A 218 15.20 1.70 0.37
N SER A 219 14.38 2.08 -0.62
CA SER A 219 13.78 3.41 -0.64
C SER A 219 12.70 3.56 0.42
N VAL A 220 11.86 2.54 0.64
CA VAL A 220 10.86 2.57 1.71
C VAL A 220 11.54 2.63 3.09
N TYR A 221 12.65 1.91 3.29
CA TYR A 221 13.46 2.06 4.50
C TYR A 221 13.90 3.51 4.72
N GLN A 222 14.42 4.18 3.68
CA GLN A 222 14.85 5.57 3.77
C GLN A 222 13.69 6.53 4.04
N GLN A 223 12.51 6.27 3.48
CA GLN A 223 11.31 7.06 3.74
C GLN A 223 10.85 6.96 5.20
N ILE A 224 10.99 5.78 5.82
CA ILE A 224 10.53 5.52 7.19
C ILE A 224 11.57 5.94 8.24
N PHE A 225 12.85 5.61 8.02
CA PHE A 225 13.86 5.57 9.08
C PHE A 225 14.99 6.59 8.95
N SER A 226 14.99 7.45 7.92
CA SER A 226 16.00 8.52 7.77
C SER A 226 15.86 9.66 8.78
N SER A 227 14.70 9.78 9.44
CA SER A 227 14.43 10.79 10.45
C SER A 227 13.56 10.23 11.56
N ASN A 228 13.71 10.77 12.77
CA ASN A 228 12.78 10.54 13.86
C ASN A 228 11.68 11.60 13.96
N ASN A 229 11.62 12.55 13.04
CA ASN A 229 10.61 13.61 13.04
C ASN A 229 9.43 13.22 12.15
N SER A 230 8.21 13.29 12.70
CA SER A 230 6.98 12.91 11.99
C SER A 230 6.71 13.73 10.73
N TYR A 231 7.03 15.03 10.72
CA TYR A 231 6.85 15.87 9.52
C TYR A 231 7.78 15.41 8.39
N THR A 232 9.05 15.13 8.70
CA THR A 232 10.00 14.59 7.73
C THR A 232 9.56 13.22 7.23
N PHE A 233 9.20 12.31 8.13
CA PHE A 233 8.66 10.98 7.80
C PHE A 233 7.46 11.08 6.84
N THR A 234 6.43 11.84 7.22
CA THR A 234 5.21 12.05 6.42
C THR A 234 5.56 12.62 5.04
N THR A 235 6.45 13.62 4.99
CA THR A 235 6.87 14.24 3.73
C THR A 235 7.60 13.24 2.82
N GLN A 236 8.48 12.40 3.38
CA GLN A 236 9.22 11.40 2.60
C GLN A 236 8.30 10.31 2.07
N VAL A 237 7.33 9.84 2.85
CA VAL A 237 6.33 8.86 2.38
C VAL A 237 5.44 9.46 1.29
N GLU A 238 4.93 10.68 1.49
CA GLU A 238 4.07 11.37 0.52
C GLU A 238 4.82 11.59 -0.81
N ARG A 239 6.03 12.14 -0.76
CA ARG A 239 6.86 12.41 -1.96
C ARG A 239 7.55 11.17 -2.52
N GLY A 240 7.61 10.09 -1.77
CA GLY A 240 8.24 8.84 -2.15
C GLY A 240 7.23 7.88 -2.77
N VAL A 241 6.98 6.76 -2.10
CA VAL A 241 6.15 5.67 -2.62
C VAL A 241 4.72 6.12 -2.94
N HIS A 242 4.16 7.10 -2.23
CA HIS A 242 2.81 7.60 -2.50
C HIS A 242 2.69 8.28 -3.87
N ASN A 243 3.38 9.41 -4.06
CA ASN A 243 3.26 10.19 -5.29
C ASN A 243 3.73 9.42 -6.53
N THR A 244 4.79 8.62 -6.41
CA THR A 244 5.34 7.84 -7.53
C THR A 244 4.38 6.75 -8.00
N ILE A 245 3.67 6.07 -7.10
CA ILE A 245 2.65 5.07 -7.48
C ILE A 245 1.44 5.73 -8.13
N HIS A 246 0.96 6.85 -7.57
CA HIS A 246 -0.10 7.64 -8.19
C HIS A 246 0.27 8.07 -9.62
N SER A 247 1.49 8.61 -9.80
CA SER A 247 1.99 9.04 -11.12
C SER A 247 2.16 7.86 -12.09
N ALA A 248 2.69 6.73 -11.61
CA ALA A 248 2.92 5.54 -12.43
C ALA A 248 1.61 4.89 -12.92
N LEU A 249 0.55 4.89 -12.10
CA LEU A 249 -0.76 4.38 -12.50
C LEU A 249 -1.42 5.24 -13.59
N GLY A 250 -1.21 6.57 -13.55
CA GLY A 250 -1.85 7.49 -14.50
C GLY A 250 -3.38 7.43 -14.43
N GLY A 251 -4.06 7.75 -15.52
CA GLY A 251 -5.54 7.75 -15.55
C GLY A 251 -6.12 8.63 -14.44
N VAL A 252 -7.18 8.17 -13.77
CA VAL A 252 -7.76 8.90 -12.62
C VAL A 252 -6.81 8.99 -11.42
N MET A 253 -5.85 8.06 -11.27
CA MET A 253 -4.86 8.09 -10.18
C MET A 253 -3.87 9.25 -10.29
N ALA A 254 -3.80 9.92 -11.45
CA ALA A 254 -3.05 11.16 -11.65
C ALA A 254 -3.85 12.45 -11.40
N TYR A 255 -5.05 12.35 -10.79
CA TYR A 255 -5.88 13.48 -10.38
C TYR A 255 -6.24 13.40 -8.89
N PHE A 256 -6.69 14.52 -8.29
CA PHE A 256 -7.27 14.51 -6.94
C PHE A 256 -8.57 13.69 -6.83
N GLN A 257 -9.17 13.32 -7.97
CA GLN A 257 -10.28 12.38 -8.04
C GLN A 257 -9.83 10.91 -7.93
N SER A 258 -8.55 10.64 -7.61
CA SER A 258 -7.97 9.31 -7.47
C SER A 258 -8.74 8.31 -6.59
N PRO A 259 -9.49 8.71 -5.52
CA PRO A 259 -10.32 7.76 -4.78
C PRO A 259 -11.41 7.08 -5.61
N ALA A 260 -11.69 7.57 -6.83
CA ALA A 260 -12.59 6.93 -7.78
C ALA A 260 -12.10 5.54 -8.19
N ASP A 261 -10.79 5.32 -8.23
CA ASP A 261 -10.23 3.99 -8.48
C ASP A 261 -10.12 3.22 -7.15
N PRO A 262 -10.79 2.06 -7.00
CA PRO A 262 -10.70 1.28 -5.77
C PRO A 262 -9.28 0.90 -5.33
N ILE A 263 -8.30 0.89 -6.25
CA ILE A 263 -6.89 0.63 -5.89
C ILE A 263 -6.33 1.72 -4.96
N PHE A 264 -6.91 2.92 -4.96
CA PHE A 264 -6.58 4.01 -4.03
C PHE A 264 -6.60 3.54 -2.57
N TYR A 265 -7.64 2.82 -2.18
CA TYR A 265 -7.81 2.39 -0.79
C TYR A 265 -6.77 1.35 -0.37
N LEU A 266 -6.32 0.49 -1.30
CA LEU A 266 -5.25 -0.47 -1.05
C LEU A 266 -3.89 0.23 -0.92
N HIS A 267 -3.65 1.21 -1.80
CA HIS A 267 -2.44 2.02 -1.78
C HIS A 267 -2.33 2.83 -0.48
N HIS A 268 -3.41 3.51 -0.09
CA HIS A 268 -3.45 4.31 1.14
C HIS A 268 -3.49 3.46 2.41
N ALA A 269 -4.01 2.23 2.37
CA ALA A 269 -3.86 1.29 3.48
C ALA A 269 -2.40 0.88 3.70
N LEU A 270 -1.56 0.82 2.65
CA LEU A 270 -0.12 0.66 2.85
C LEU A 270 0.52 1.92 3.43
N VAL A 271 0.18 3.12 2.94
CA VAL A 271 0.68 4.39 3.48
C VAL A 271 0.39 4.48 4.99
N ASP A 272 -0.83 4.12 5.38
CA ASP A 272 -1.23 4.03 6.79
C ASP A 272 -0.42 3.00 7.58
N LEU A 273 -0.16 1.82 7.00
CA LEU A 273 0.68 0.79 7.60
C LEU A 273 2.12 1.30 7.84
N LEU A 274 2.69 2.09 6.93
CA LEU A 274 4.04 2.65 7.16
C LEU A 274 4.08 3.53 8.41
N GLN A 275 3.01 4.29 8.71
CA GLN A 275 2.88 5.05 9.95
C GLN A 275 2.75 4.14 11.18
N VAL A 276 2.07 3.00 11.07
CA VAL A 276 2.00 2.02 12.18
C VAL A 276 3.38 1.44 12.49
N ILE A 277 4.15 1.06 11.45
CA ILE A 277 5.54 0.60 11.59
C ILE A 277 6.41 1.68 12.24
N TYR A 278 6.36 2.90 11.69
CA TYR A 278 7.12 4.04 12.18
C TYR A 278 6.83 4.33 13.66
N LEU A 279 5.55 4.44 14.04
CA LEU A 279 5.15 4.70 15.43
C LEU A 279 5.64 3.59 16.37
N LYS A 280 5.46 2.32 16.02
CA LYS A 280 5.95 1.19 16.84
C LYS A 280 7.46 1.32 17.09
N CYS A 281 8.22 1.69 16.07
CA CYS A 281 9.66 1.86 16.20
C CYS A 281 10.01 3.06 17.09
N GLN A 282 9.31 4.20 16.97
CA GLN A 282 9.52 5.35 17.85
C GLN A 282 9.23 5.05 19.33
N LEU A 283 8.23 4.20 19.60
CA LEU A 283 7.85 3.82 20.96
C LEU A 283 8.74 2.74 21.57
N GLY A 284 9.62 2.11 20.77
CA GLY A 284 10.54 1.06 21.22
C GLY A 284 9.88 -0.27 21.62
N GLY A 285 8.56 -0.41 21.45
CA GLY A 285 7.81 -1.58 21.88
C GLY A 285 6.41 -1.66 21.27
N GLU A 286 5.97 -2.88 20.98
CA GLU A 286 4.66 -3.17 20.38
C GLU A 286 3.49 -2.94 21.33
N ASN A 287 3.74 -3.16 22.64
CA ASN A 287 2.78 -2.99 23.73
C ASN A 287 2.66 -1.55 24.24
N SER A 288 3.48 -0.65 23.71
CA SER A 288 3.47 0.74 24.14
C SER A 288 2.25 1.43 23.53
N LEU A 289 1.35 1.91 24.41
CA LEU A 289 0.26 2.82 24.04
C LEU A 289 0.57 4.21 24.61
N LEU A 290 0.26 5.23 23.82
CA LEU A 290 0.39 6.62 24.24
C LEU A 290 -0.85 7.04 25.02
N THR A 291 -0.65 7.71 26.16
CA THR A 291 -1.75 8.39 26.85
C THR A 291 -2.33 9.50 25.95
N ALA A 292 -3.59 9.88 26.15
CA ALA A 292 -4.24 10.92 25.35
C ALA A 292 -3.43 12.23 25.28
N GLY A 293 -2.81 12.65 26.39
CA GLY A 293 -1.95 13.84 26.44
C GLY A 293 -0.62 13.66 25.68
N ALA A 294 -0.08 12.45 25.62
CA ALA A 294 1.20 12.18 24.95
C ALA A 294 1.06 12.13 23.41
N LYS A 295 -0.11 11.75 22.88
CA LYS A 295 -0.36 11.63 21.43
C LYS A 295 -0.15 12.93 20.65
N GLY A 296 -0.18 14.09 21.29
CA GLY A 296 0.02 15.38 20.64
C GLY A 296 1.18 16.22 21.17
N ASN A 297 2.11 15.63 21.92
CA ASN A 297 3.14 16.40 22.62
C ASN A 297 4.58 16.08 22.18
N ASP A 298 4.77 15.23 21.17
CA ASP A 298 6.11 14.81 20.74
C ASP A 298 6.21 14.88 19.21
N SER A 299 7.25 15.59 18.73
CA SER A 299 7.52 15.75 17.31
C SER A 299 7.75 14.43 16.57
N ARG A 300 8.04 13.33 17.30
CA ARG A 300 8.21 12.00 16.72
C ARG A 300 6.92 11.43 16.13
N TRP A 301 5.74 11.81 16.59
CA TRP A 301 4.47 11.37 16.00
C TRP A 301 3.51 12.51 15.71
N PHE A 302 3.36 13.47 16.63
CA PHE A 302 2.61 14.70 16.42
C PHE A 302 2.83 15.66 17.59
N ASN A 303 3.13 16.93 17.26
CA ASN A 303 3.06 18.04 18.20
C ASN A 303 2.39 19.25 17.53
N SER A 304 3.09 19.85 16.57
CA SER A 304 2.59 20.96 15.76
C SER A 304 3.34 21.01 14.44
N CYS A 305 2.67 21.46 13.38
CA CYS A 305 3.31 21.83 12.11
C CYS A 305 2.49 22.90 11.39
N ALA A 306 3.09 23.58 10.42
CA ALA A 306 2.38 24.57 9.62
C ALA A 306 1.25 23.94 8.78
N ARG A 307 0.13 24.66 8.71
CA ARG A 307 -0.95 24.35 7.75
C ARG A 307 -0.54 24.85 6.36
N ARG A 308 -1.04 24.20 5.31
CA ARG A 308 -0.96 24.74 3.93
C ARG A 308 -1.79 26.00 3.74
N THR A 309 -2.77 26.22 4.62
CA THR A 309 -3.53 27.46 4.70
C THR A 309 -2.79 28.44 5.61
N SER A 310 -3.44 28.97 6.64
CA SER A 310 -2.85 29.90 7.61
C SER A 310 -2.79 29.26 8.99
N GLY A 311 -1.71 29.52 9.73
CA GLY A 311 -1.51 29.02 11.10
C GLY A 311 -0.89 27.63 11.16
N SER A 312 -1.00 27.00 12.33
CA SER A 312 -0.38 25.69 12.61
C SER A 312 -1.42 24.72 13.16
N TYR A 313 -1.14 23.43 13.02
CA TYR A 313 -1.90 22.39 13.70
C TYR A 313 -1.52 22.32 15.18
N SER A 314 -2.52 22.05 16.03
CA SER A 314 -2.39 21.82 17.47
C SER A 314 -3.14 20.55 17.88
N THR A 315 -2.90 20.07 19.10
CA THR A 315 -3.55 18.87 19.65
C THR A 315 -5.06 18.98 19.81
N ALA A 316 -5.58 20.22 19.88
CA ALA A 316 -6.99 20.51 19.99
C ALA A 316 -7.71 20.50 18.63
N ASP A 317 -6.95 20.46 17.52
CA ASP A 317 -7.53 20.62 16.20
C ASP A 317 -8.34 19.39 15.78
N ASN A 318 -9.54 19.69 15.30
CA ASN A 318 -10.41 18.72 14.69
C ASN A 318 -9.96 18.45 13.25
N ILE A 319 -10.19 17.22 12.77
CA ILE A 319 -9.94 16.84 11.39
C ILE A 319 -11.04 17.40 10.48
N THR A 320 -10.63 18.04 9.39
CA THR A 320 -11.53 18.55 8.36
C THR A 320 -11.86 17.47 7.33
N ILE A 321 -13.01 16.79 7.48
CA ILE A 321 -13.56 15.88 6.48
C ILE A 321 -14.90 16.45 6.02
N ARG A 322 -14.92 17.18 4.90
CA ARG A 322 -16.10 17.96 4.48
C ARG A 322 -16.70 17.47 3.17
N GLY A 323 -18.02 17.50 3.09
CA GLY A 323 -18.76 17.18 1.88
C GLY A 323 -20.09 17.92 1.83
N PHE A 324 -20.85 17.74 0.75
CA PHE A 324 -22.16 18.37 0.63
C PHE A 324 -23.20 17.65 1.49
N ALA A 325 -24.02 18.42 2.19
CA ALA A 325 -25.24 17.97 2.80
C ALA A 325 -26.26 17.50 1.73
N ASN A 326 -27.41 16.99 2.19
CA ASN A 326 -28.48 16.44 1.34
C ASN A 326 -29.06 17.45 0.34
N ASP A 327 -28.88 18.75 0.56
CA ASP A 327 -29.27 19.80 -0.38
C ASP A 327 -28.32 19.93 -1.60
N GLY A 328 -27.20 19.21 -1.58
CA GLY A 328 -26.18 19.22 -2.63
C GLY A 328 -25.36 20.52 -2.72
N LYS A 329 -25.51 21.45 -1.77
CA LYS A 329 -24.89 22.79 -1.82
C LYS A 329 -24.15 23.15 -0.54
N THR A 330 -24.73 22.84 0.62
CA THR A 330 -24.14 23.21 1.91
C THR A 330 -22.97 22.30 2.24
N VAL A 331 -21.79 22.87 2.48
CA VAL A 331 -20.60 22.11 2.87
C VAL A 331 -20.57 21.94 4.39
N VAL A 332 -20.46 20.69 4.83
CA VAL A 332 -20.51 20.32 6.25
C VAL A 332 -19.41 19.33 6.59
N ASN A 333 -18.94 19.32 7.84
CA ASN A 333 -18.09 18.23 8.34
C ASN A 333 -18.91 16.95 8.45
N VAL A 334 -18.48 15.89 7.77
CA VAL A 334 -19.26 14.67 7.63
C VAL A 334 -19.46 13.94 8.95
N TRP A 335 -18.52 14.06 9.89
CA TRP A 335 -18.64 13.44 11.22
C TRP A 335 -19.56 14.21 12.16
N GLN A 336 -19.95 15.44 11.82
CA GLN A 336 -20.72 16.33 12.71
C GLN A 336 -22.18 16.50 12.26
N ASP A 337 -22.45 16.52 10.96
CA ASP A 337 -23.77 16.88 10.43
C ASP A 337 -24.56 15.67 9.90
N PRO A 338 -25.70 15.30 10.51
CA PRO A 338 -26.55 14.18 10.09
C PRO A 338 -27.22 14.38 8.72
N LYS A 339 -27.16 15.59 8.14
CA LYS A 339 -27.61 15.86 6.78
C LYS A 339 -26.59 15.45 5.73
N ASN A 340 -25.43 14.90 6.10
CA ASN A 340 -24.49 14.33 5.14
C ASN A 340 -24.70 12.82 4.99
N MET A 341 -24.69 12.33 3.75
CA MET A 341 -24.85 10.90 3.43
C MET A 341 -23.78 10.00 4.06
N LEU A 342 -22.57 10.52 4.33
CA LEU A 342 -21.50 9.76 4.97
C LEU A 342 -21.54 9.81 6.50
N TYR A 343 -22.39 10.65 7.11
CA TYR A 343 -22.43 10.85 8.56
C TYR A 343 -22.49 9.56 9.39
N PRO A 344 -23.33 8.55 9.05
CA PRO A 344 -23.39 7.32 9.82
C PRO A 344 -22.05 6.60 9.97
N PHE A 345 -21.14 6.76 9.00
CA PHE A 345 -19.85 6.04 8.95
C PHE A 345 -18.74 6.75 9.73
N PHE A 346 -18.94 8.02 10.08
CA PHE A 346 -17.94 8.87 10.72
C PHE A 346 -18.36 9.41 12.10
N LYS A 347 -19.65 9.50 12.41
CA LYS A 347 -20.18 10.16 13.62
C LYS A 347 -19.63 9.62 14.95
N ASP A 348 -19.24 8.34 14.98
CA ASP A 348 -18.75 7.67 16.18
C ASP A 348 -17.21 7.51 16.17
N LEU A 349 -16.54 7.97 15.11
CA LEU A 349 -15.08 8.02 15.07
C LEU A 349 -14.58 9.24 15.88
N PRO A 350 -13.38 9.16 16.48
CA PRO A 350 -12.74 10.34 17.07
C PRO A 350 -12.60 11.45 16.02
N TYR A 351 -12.56 12.71 16.44
CA TYR A 351 -12.56 13.84 15.51
C TYR A 351 -11.32 14.73 15.63
N LYS A 352 -10.38 14.45 16.54
CA LYS A 352 -9.12 15.19 16.66
C LYS A 352 -7.96 14.45 16.03
N TYR A 353 -7.00 15.19 15.46
CA TYR A 353 -5.81 14.58 14.86
C TYR A 353 -5.01 13.71 15.83
N ALA A 354 -4.88 14.14 17.09
CA ALA A 354 -4.13 13.40 18.11
C ALA A 354 -4.69 11.99 18.35
N ASP A 355 -6.00 11.78 18.21
CA ASP A 355 -6.62 10.48 18.46
C ASP A 355 -6.18 9.42 17.42
N TYR A 356 -5.81 9.87 16.21
CA TYR A 356 -5.43 9.01 15.10
C TYR A 356 -3.94 8.67 15.03
N VAL A 357 -3.13 9.08 16.01
CA VAL A 357 -1.70 8.73 16.03
C VAL A 357 -1.49 7.22 16.02
N ASP A 358 -2.24 6.49 16.85
CA ASP A 358 -2.15 5.03 16.97
C ASP A 358 -3.45 4.37 16.49
N ALA A 359 -3.35 3.51 15.46
CA ALA A 359 -4.46 2.75 14.92
C ALA A 359 -5.01 1.69 15.91
N LYS A 360 -4.21 1.32 16.92
CA LYS A 360 -4.59 0.34 17.95
C LYS A 360 -5.42 0.95 19.09
N ASP A 361 -5.52 2.28 19.14
CA ASP A 361 -6.20 3.00 20.23
C ASP A 361 -7.30 3.94 19.71
N LEU A 362 -8.29 3.32 19.07
CA LEU A 362 -9.49 3.93 18.49
C LEU A 362 -10.78 3.26 18.98
N GLY A 363 -10.73 2.62 20.16
CA GLY A 363 -11.85 1.86 20.73
C GLY A 363 -12.30 0.70 19.83
N ASN A 364 -13.62 0.59 19.56
CA ASN A 364 -14.18 -0.47 18.72
C ASN A 364 -13.79 -0.38 17.24
N TYR A 365 -13.16 0.73 16.83
CA TYR A 365 -12.64 0.93 15.47
C TYR A 365 -11.16 0.60 15.33
N SER A 366 -10.50 0.24 16.43
CA SER A 366 -9.09 -0.10 16.43
C SER A 366 -8.80 -1.28 15.50
N TYR A 367 -7.66 -1.23 14.84
CA TYR A 367 -7.26 -2.23 13.86
C TYR A 367 -5.74 -2.44 13.86
N THR A 368 -5.33 -3.53 13.25
CA THR A 368 -3.93 -3.89 13.04
C THR A 368 -3.75 -4.52 11.65
N TYR A 369 -2.54 -4.98 11.36
CA TYR A 369 -2.15 -5.52 10.07
C TYR A 369 -1.58 -6.92 10.19
N ALA A 370 -1.77 -7.74 9.16
CA ALA A 370 -0.93 -8.91 8.93
C ALA A 370 0.20 -8.52 7.98
N LEU A 371 1.45 -8.73 8.40
CA LEU A 371 2.67 -8.28 7.74
C LEU A 371 3.47 -9.47 7.27
N SER A 372 4.14 -9.35 6.13
CA SER A 372 5.09 -10.35 5.66
C SER A 372 6.32 -9.67 5.04
N GLY A 373 7.36 -10.46 4.75
CA GLY A 373 8.49 -10.03 3.95
C GLY A 373 9.17 -8.76 4.46
N GLY A 374 9.35 -7.78 3.56
CA GLY A 374 10.04 -6.53 3.87
C GLY A 374 9.31 -5.69 4.93
N LEU A 375 7.98 -5.64 4.90
CA LEU A 375 7.18 -4.88 5.88
C LEU A 375 7.24 -5.49 7.28
N ALA A 376 7.20 -6.83 7.37
CA ALA A 376 7.44 -7.53 8.64
C ALA A 376 8.84 -7.24 9.19
N THR A 377 9.87 -7.26 8.31
CA THR A 377 11.24 -6.91 8.69
C THR A 377 11.32 -5.50 9.27
N PHE A 378 10.70 -4.51 8.63
CA PHE A 378 10.65 -3.13 9.14
C PHE A 378 9.97 -3.04 10.51
N TYR A 379 8.85 -3.74 10.67
CA TYR A 379 8.12 -3.77 11.94
C TYR A 379 8.96 -4.36 13.07
N GLU A 380 9.59 -5.52 12.85
CA GLU A 380 10.33 -6.24 13.88
C GLU A 380 11.66 -5.56 14.22
N LYS A 381 12.40 -5.12 13.20
CA LYS A 381 13.81 -4.72 13.33
C LYS A 381 14.01 -3.20 13.29
N CYS A 382 13.01 -2.41 12.90
CA CYS A 382 13.08 -0.95 12.90
C CYS A 382 14.34 -0.42 12.18
N TRP A 383 15.11 0.48 12.79
CA TRP A 383 16.36 1.00 12.23
C TRP A 383 17.40 -0.07 11.89
N ALA A 384 17.34 -1.26 12.51
CA ALA A 384 18.26 -2.36 12.25
C ALA A 384 17.86 -3.25 11.05
N SER A 385 16.81 -2.90 10.30
CA SER A 385 16.28 -3.72 9.18
C SER A 385 17.27 -4.00 8.04
N THR A 386 18.33 -3.20 7.92
CA THR A 386 19.38 -3.36 6.89
C THR A 386 20.65 -4.01 7.42
N GLN A 387 20.67 -4.42 8.69
CA GLN A 387 21.85 -4.98 9.35
C GLN A 387 21.76 -6.52 9.39
N VAL A 388 22.88 -7.21 9.62
CA VAL A 388 22.91 -8.68 9.78
C VAL A 388 21.97 -9.18 10.89
N SER A 389 21.70 -8.38 11.93
CA SER A 389 20.73 -8.72 12.98
C SER A 389 19.30 -8.92 12.45
N ALA A 390 18.98 -8.40 11.25
CA ALA A 390 17.73 -8.66 10.53
C ALA A 390 17.71 -10.01 9.80
N THR A 391 18.85 -10.72 9.69
CA THR A 391 18.90 -12.12 9.21
C THR A 391 18.74 -13.15 10.32
N SER A 392 18.79 -12.73 11.59
CA SER A 392 18.53 -13.61 12.74
C SER A 392 17.03 -13.74 13.00
N THR A 393 16.39 -14.51 12.14
CA THR A 393 15.23 -15.37 12.44
C THR A 393 15.53 -16.74 11.83
N THR A 394 16.27 -17.50 12.62
CA THR A 394 16.26 -18.97 12.74
C THR A 394 16.08 -19.82 11.47
N LEU A 395 17.15 -20.56 11.17
CA LEU A 395 17.19 -21.91 10.59
C LEU A 395 16.44 -22.98 11.44
N LEU A 396 15.55 -22.54 12.33
CA LEU A 396 14.68 -23.34 13.18
C LEU A 396 13.28 -22.79 12.99
N ALA A 397 12.50 -23.56 12.24
CA ALA A 397 11.06 -23.49 12.25
C ALA A 397 10.52 -23.72 13.67
N ASP A 398 9.28 -23.28 13.85
CA ASP A 398 8.38 -23.61 14.95
C ASP A 398 8.49 -22.74 16.21
N GLU A 399 8.27 -21.43 16.06
CA GLU A 399 7.39 -20.75 17.01
C GLU A 399 5.99 -20.73 16.43
N ARG A 400 5.21 -21.77 16.73
CA ARG A 400 3.75 -21.67 16.71
C ARG A 400 3.38 -20.54 17.66
N GLN A 401 3.11 -19.36 17.14
CA GLN A 401 2.48 -18.31 17.92
C GLN A 401 1.15 -18.86 18.42
N HIS A 402 1.12 -19.07 19.73
CA HIS A 402 -0.09 -19.33 20.50
C HIS A 402 -1.08 -18.22 20.18
N TRP A 403 -2.19 -18.56 19.53
CA TRP A 403 -3.38 -17.71 19.55
C TRP A 403 -3.76 -17.49 21.01
N PRO A 404 -3.89 -16.26 21.50
CA PRO A 404 -4.66 -16.04 22.71
C PRO A 404 -6.11 -16.34 22.34
N ARG A 405 -6.55 -17.57 22.57
CA ARG A 405 -7.96 -17.85 22.88
C ARG A 405 -8.21 -17.31 24.29
N GLY A 406 -8.18 -16.00 24.42
CA GLY A 406 -8.31 -15.28 25.68
C GLY A 406 -8.83 -13.89 25.39
N ARG A 407 -9.89 -13.51 26.09
CA ARG A 407 -10.52 -12.18 25.99
C ARG A 407 -9.63 -11.11 26.62
N ASP A 408 -8.41 -10.93 26.14
CA ASP A 408 -7.62 -9.77 26.52
C ASP A 408 -8.03 -8.63 25.59
N ARG A 409 -9.08 -7.91 25.98
CA ARG A 409 -9.70 -6.81 25.21
C ARG A 409 -8.79 -5.57 25.08
N GLY A 410 -7.50 -5.67 25.45
CA GLY A 410 -6.59 -4.54 25.61
C GLY A 410 -5.67 -4.26 24.42
N ASN A 411 -5.01 -5.28 23.84
CA ASN A 411 -3.93 -5.04 22.87
C ASN A 411 -4.15 -5.76 21.54
N LEU A 412 -4.25 -5.00 20.46
CA LEU A 412 -4.27 -5.51 19.09
C LEU A 412 -2.84 -5.72 18.58
N TYR A 413 -2.47 -6.97 18.35
CA TYR A 413 -1.16 -7.35 17.80
C TYR A 413 -1.24 -7.56 16.29
N PRO A 414 -0.28 -7.04 15.49
CA PRO A 414 -0.11 -7.50 14.12
C PRO A 414 0.14 -9.00 14.05
N ILE A 415 -0.21 -9.57 12.91
CA ILE A 415 0.12 -10.95 12.57
C ILE A 415 1.40 -10.92 11.74
N ILE A 416 2.45 -11.63 12.15
CA ILE A 416 3.65 -11.78 11.34
C ILE A 416 3.56 -13.07 10.54
N GLU A 417 3.40 -12.93 9.24
CA GLU A 417 3.33 -14.02 8.28
C GLU A 417 4.72 -14.28 7.67
N PRO A 418 5.03 -15.53 7.29
CA PRO A 418 6.28 -15.85 6.61
C PRO A 418 6.48 -15.00 5.34
N GLY A 419 7.68 -14.44 5.19
CA GLY A 419 8.07 -13.77 3.95
C GLY A 419 8.24 -14.74 2.79
N THR A 420 8.30 -14.22 1.57
CA THR A 420 8.55 -15.02 0.38
C THR A 420 10.04 -15.17 0.10
N SER A 421 10.41 -16.11 -0.79
CA SER A 421 11.80 -16.25 -1.26
C SER A 421 12.31 -14.99 -2.01
N TYR A 422 11.41 -14.21 -2.61
CA TYR A 422 11.75 -12.98 -3.30
C TYR A 422 12.11 -11.87 -2.29
N ASP A 423 11.32 -11.75 -1.22
CA ASP A 423 11.58 -10.80 -0.13
C ASP A 423 12.91 -11.10 0.55
N GLU A 424 13.18 -12.37 0.82
CA GLU A 424 14.45 -12.80 1.43
C GLU A 424 15.66 -12.47 0.55
N LYS A 425 15.56 -12.64 -0.77
CA LYS A 425 16.65 -12.25 -1.70
C LYS A 425 16.92 -10.75 -1.65
N VAL A 426 15.87 -9.93 -1.67
CA VAL A 426 16.00 -8.46 -1.61
C VAL A 426 16.53 -8.01 -0.25
N LYS A 427 16.05 -8.59 0.85
CA LYS A 427 16.55 -8.31 2.21
C LYS A 427 18.04 -8.60 2.32
N ARG A 428 18.47 -9.80 1.90
CA ARG A 428 19.89 -10.21 1.94
C ARG A 428 20.78 -9.36 1.03
N TRP A 429 20.27 -8.95 -0.13
CA TRP A 429 20.97 -8.02 -1.02
C TRP A 429 21.23 -6.67 -0.34
N ASN A 430 20.22 -6.09 0.31
CA ASN A 430 20.35 -4.83 1.05
C ASN A 430 21.36 -4.95 2.20
N ILE A 431 21.28 -6.02 2.98
CA ILE A 431 22.25 -6.29 4.05
C ILE A 431 23.66 -6.41 3.49
N ALA A 432 23.85 -7.15 2.39
CA ALA A 432 25.17 -7.30 1.78
C ALA A 432 25.75 -5.97 1.30
N LEU A 433 24.94 -5.07 0.72
CA LEU A 433 25.38 -3.74 0.32
C LEU A 433 25.72 -2.86 1.53
N TYR A 434 24.86 -2.85 2.55
CA TYR A 434 25.08 -2.09 3.77
C TYR A 434 26.38 -2.53 4.46
N GLU A 435 26.57 -3.84 4.70
CA GLU A 435 27.78 -4.35 5.34
C GLU A 435 29.04 -4.11 4.49
N ALA A 436 28.95 -4.24 3.16
CA ALA A 436 30.06 -3.91 2.27
C ALA A 436 30.45 -2.42 2.37
N ALA A 437 29.48 -1.52 2.46
CA ALA A 437 29.76 -0.11 2.69
C ALA A 437 30.41 0.13 4.06
N ARG A 438 29.91 -0.52 5.12
CA ARG A 438 30.48 -0.43 6.47
C ARG A 438 31.92 -0.92 6.54
N ILE A 439 32.26 -2.03 5.86
CA ILE A 439 33.62 -2.58 5.78
C ILE A 439 34.60 -1.59 5.14
N VAL A 440 34.13 -0.81 4.16
CA VAL A 440 34.96 0.17 3.44
C VAL A 440 35.10 1.49 4.22
N GLY A 441 34.43 1.61 5.37
CA GLY A 441 34.57 2.73 6.30
C GLY A 441 33.46 3.78 6.24
N PHE A 442 32.40 3.57 5.45
CA PHE A 442 31.26 4.49 5.46
C PHE A 442 30.53 4.45 6.79
N GLU A 443 30.24 5.60 7.39
CA GLU A 443 29.33 5.73 8.55
C GLU A 443 27.94 5.16 8.25
N GLU A 444 27.15 4.86 9.29
CA GLU A 444 25.85 4.18 9.13
C GLU A 444 24.89 4.90 8.19
N ALA A 445 24.75 6.23 8.32
CA ALA A 445 23.90 7.01 7.43
C ALA A 445 24.40 6.96 5.97
N ALA A 446 25.70 7.20 5.77
CA ALA A 446 26.33 7.17 4.45
C ALA A 446 26.27 5.76 3.82
N ALA A 447 26.40 4.69 4.60
CA ALA A 447 26.27 3.32 4.12
C ALA A 447 24.87 3.03 3.57
N LYS A 448 23.82 3.59 4.20
CA LYS A 448 22.43 3.47 3.73
C LYS A 448 22.19 4.30 2.47
N GLU A 449 22.82 5.47 2.34
CA GLU A 449 22.78 6.26 1.11
C GLU A 449 23.48 5.55 -0.05
N GLN A 450 24.65 4.94 0.19
CA GLN A 450 25.36 4.11 -0.80
C GLN A 450 24.52 2.93 -1.28
N MET A 451 23.81 2.27 -0.36
CA MET A 451 22.85 1.21 -0.69
C MET A 451 21.69 1.71 -1.57
N GLU A 452 21.15 2.90 -1.27
CA GLU A 452 20.09 3.53 -2.09
C GLU A 452 20.58 3.89 -3.49
N MET A 453 21.78 4.48 -3.62
CA MET A 453 22.38 4.79 -4.92
C MET A 453 22.59 3.52 -5.77
N VAL A 454 23.06 2.42 -5.17
CA VAL A 454 23.15 1.13 -5.86
C VAL A 454 21.77 0.63 -6.32
N MET A 455 20.74 0.77 -5.48
CA MET A 455 19.39 0.38 -5.82
C MET A 455 18.83 1.20 -7.00
N CYS A 456 19.04 2.51 -7.00
CA CYS A 456 18.62 3.39 -8.10
C CYS A 456 19.37 3.07 -9.40
N GLN A 457 20.69 2.86 -9.35
CA GLN A 457 21.44 2.45 -10.55
C GLN A 457 21.01 1.07 -11.05
N TYR A 458 20.69 0.13 -10.15
CA TYR A 458 20.13 -1.17 -10.54
C TYR A 458 18.74 -1.05 -11.20
N GLN A 459 17.90 -0.11 -10.74
CA GLN A 459 16.65 0.19 -11.41
C GLN A 459 16.90 0.66 -12.85
N GLU A 460 17.82 1.61 -13.03
CA GLU A 460 18.18 2.18 -14.32
C GLU A 460 18.71 1.10 -15.28
N ASP A 461 19.76 0.39 -14.85
CA ASP A 461 20.49 -0.53 -15.70
C ASP A 461 19.70 -1.81 -16.03
N CYS A 462 18.74 -2.22 -15.19
CA CYS A 462 18.21 -3.59 -15.22
C CYS A 462 16.68 -3.70 -15.19
N LEU A 463 15.95 -2.68 -14.72
CA LEU A 463 14.52 -2.84 -14.40
C LEU A 463 13.55 -1.93 -15.17
N GLY A 464 14.06 -1.23 -16.18
CA GLY A 464 13.25 -0.43 -17.11
C GLY A 464 13.35 1.07 -16.87
N GLY A 465 14.45 1.53 -16.25
CA GLY A 465 14.73 2.95 -16.05
C GLY A 465 14.11 3.53 -14.79
N VAL A 466 14.63 4.68 -14.39
CA VAL A 466 14.02 5.58 -13.41
C VAL A 466 13.23 6.67 -14.14
N VAL A 467 12.00 6.90 -13.70
CA VAL A 467 11.05 7.78 -14.40
C VAL A 467 10.68 8.96 -13.51
N ASP A 468 10.70 10.16 -14.08
CA ASP A 468 10.24 11.38 -13.41
C ASP A 468 8.70 11.47 -13.35
N TYR A 469 8.17 12.38 -12.55
CA TYR A 469 6.74 12.68 -12.55
C TYR A 469 6.28 13.19 -13.92
N THR A 470 5.17 12.63 -14.40
CA THR A 470 4.52 13.11 -15.63
C THR A 470 4.04 14.55 -15.47
N ASP A 471 4.04 15.33 -16.56
CA ASP A 471 3.53 16.70 -16.56
C ASP A 471 2.08 16.80 -16.06
N LEU A 472 1.25 15.81 -16.41
CA LEU A 472 -0.13 15.71 -15.93
C LEU A 472 -0.18 15.60 -14.39
N PHE A 473 0.62 14.71 -13.82
CA PHE A 473 0.67 14.53 -12.37
C PHE A 473 1.18 15.78 -11.66
N ARG A 474 2.21 16.43 -12.21
CA ARG A 474 2.75 17.71 -11.69
C ARG A 474 1.69 18.80 -11.68
N ALA A 475 0.98 18.96 -12.80
CA ALA A 475 -0.06 19.97 -12.95
C ALA A 475 -1.21 19.76 -11.96
N ASN A 476 -1.62 18.51 -11.77
CA ASN A 476 -2.75 18.19 -10.90
C ASN A 476 -2.40 18.23 -9.40
N PHE A 477 -1.27 17.66 -8.99
CA PHE A 477 -0.89 17.57 -7.57
C PHE A 477 0.01 18.71 -7.07
N GLY A 478 0.47 19.59 -7.97
CA GLY A 478 1.34 20.71 -7.62
C GLY A 478 2.71 20.28 -7.09
N VAL A 479 3.19 19.10 -7.49
CA VAL A 479 4.45 18.52 -7.02
C VAL A 479 5.64 19.23 -7.68
N GLN A 480 6.50 19.79 -6.83
CA GLN A 480 7.80 20.35 -7.22
C GLN A 480 8.93 19.35 -6.99
N GLY A 481 10.01 19.46 -7.78
CA GLY A 481 11.16 18.56 -7.69
C GLY A 481 10.91 17.20 -8.36
N HIS A 482 11.73 16.21 -8.04
CA HIS A 482 11.75 14.90 -8.71
C HIS A 482 11.64 13.75 -7.70
N PRO A 483 11.25 12.53 -8.14
CA PRO A 483 11.41 11.32 -7.34
C PRO A 483 12.86 11.13 -6.89
N ARG A 484 13.04 10.50 -5.72
CA ARG A 484 14.35 10.41 -5.07
C ARG A 484 15.42 9.71 -5.91
N CYS A 485 15.12 8.57 -6.53
CA CYS A 485 16.10 7.92 -7.42
C CYS A 485 16.41 8.75 -8.66
N TYR A 486 15.47 9.53 -9.18
CA TYR A 486 15.71 10.39 -10.33
C TYR A 486 16.77 11.43 -9.98
N THR A 487 16.64 12.08 -8.82
CA THR A 487 17.64 13.02 -8.30
C THR A 487 18.99 12.35 -8.00
N LEU A 488 18.99 11.16 -7.38
CA LEU A 488 20.25 10.45 -7.09
C LEU A 488 21.00 10.06 -8.36
N LEU A 489 20.31 9.61 -9.41
CA LEU A 489 20.95 9.30 -10.69
C LEU A 489 21.54 10.54 -11.35
N GLN A 490 20.86 11.70 -11.28
CA GLN A 490 21.44 12.95 -11.78
C GLN A 490 22.77 13.29 -11.11
N TYR A 491 22.89 13.07 -9.79
CA TYR A 491 24.16 13.27 -9.07
C TYR A 491 25.22 12.22 -9.40
N LEU A 492 24.81 10.98 -9.69
CA LEU A 492 25.74 9.94 -10.15
C LEU A 492 26.25 10.24 -11.56
N ASP A 493 25.38 10.73 -12.44
CA ASP A 493 25.73 11.08 -13.83
C ASP A 493 26.61 12.33 -13.92
N SER A 494 26.39 13.33 -13.05
CA SER A 494 27.24 14.53 -12.97
C SER A 494 28.59 14.26 -12.30
N GLY A 495 28.69 13.19 -11.51
CA GLY A 495 29.85 12.90 -10.67
C GLY A 495 29.86 13.63 -9.33
N ASP A 496 28.79 14.33 -8.97
CA ASP A 496 28.63 14.97 -7.65
C ASP A 496 28.52 13.94 -6.52
N GLN A 497 28.04 12.74 -6.84
CA GLN A 497 28.05 11.58 -5.96
C GLN A 497 28.65 10.36 -6.67
N VAL A 498 29.21 9.43 -5.88
CA VAL A 498 29.81 8.19 -6.39
C VAL A 498 29.40 7.02 -5.52
N ILE A 499 29.11 5.88 -6.16
CA ILE A 499 28.96 4.60 -5.46
C ILE A 499 30.35 4.10 -5.05
N GLY A 500 30.68 4.26 -3.77
CA GLY A 500 31.97 3.88 -3.18
C GLY A 500 32.05 2.42 -2.74
N ILE A 501 30.98 1.62 -2.87
CA ILE A 501 31.00 0.19 -2.54
C ILE A 501 31.78 -0.58 -3.63
N PRO A 502 32.93 -1.21 -3.32
CA PRO A 502 33.70 -1.97 -4.29
C PRO A 502 32.88 -3.15 -4.84
N GLN A 503 32.96 -3.37 -6.15
CA GLN A 503 32.30 -4.49 -6.83
C GLN A 503 30.78 -4.58 -6.60
N TRP A 504 30.10 -3.47 -6.29
CA TRP A 504 28.67 -3.45 -5.99
C TRP A 504 27.78 -4.10 -7.08
N LYS A 505 28.18 -4.01 -8.37
CA LYS A 505 27.52 -4.70 -9.49
C LYS A 505 27.60 -6.22 -9.35
N SER A 506 28.74 -6.75 -8.93
CA SER A 506 28.95 -8.17 -8.66
C SER A 506 28.18 -8.64 -7.42
N ILE A 507 28.17 -7.83 -6.35
CA ILE A 507 27.36 -8.09 -5.16
C ILE A 507 25.89 -8.18 -5.55
N THR A 508 25.39 -7.19 -6.29
CA THR A 508 24.00 -7.14 -6.75
C THR A 508 23.64 -8.34 -7.61
N ASN A 509 24.46 -8.67 -8.61
CA ASN A 509 24.21 -9.79 -9.54
C ASN A 509 24.22 -11.18 -8.85
N ARG A 510 24.78 -11.30 -7.63
CA ARG A 510 24.70 -12.53 -6.82
C ARG A 510 23.30 -12.78 -6.28
N PHE A 511 22.54 -11.72 -5.98
CA PHE A 511 21.21 -11.83 -5.38
C PHE A 511 20.09 -11.61 -6.40
N LEU A 512 20.27 -10.62 -7.27
CA LEU A 512 19.26 -10.16 -8.22
C LEU A 512 19.83 -10.19 -9.64
N PRO A 513 19.12 -10.79 -10.61
CA PRO A 513 19.63 -10.94 -11.97
C PRO A 513 19.71 -9.59 -12.69
N CYS A 514 20.87 -9.27 -13.26
CA CYS A 514 21.00 -8.17 -14.22
C CYS A 514 21.83 -8.59 -15.44
N ALA A 515 21.24 -8.50 -16.62
CA ALA A 515 21.96 -8.78 -17.86
C ALA A 515 23.15 -7.83 -18.07
N ALA A 516 23.00 -6.54 -17.71
CA ALA A 516 24.04 -5.53 -17.85
C ALA A 516 25.24 -5.76 -16.91
N TYR A 517 25.08 -6.53 -15.83
CA TYR A 517 26.15 -6.79 -14.84
C TYR A 517 26.85 -8.13 -15.03
N ARG A 518 26.42 -8.94 -16.01
CA ARG A 518 27.15 -10.15 -16.36
C ARG A 518 28.52 -9.73 -16.87
N LYS A 519 29.58 -10.34 -16.34
CA LYS A 519 30.90 -10.25 -16.98
C LYS A 519 30.70 -10.69 -18.42
N LYS A 520 31.00 -9.83 -19.41
CA LYS A 520 31.27 -10.31 -20.76
C LYS A 520 32.32 -11.39 -20.57
N GLU A 521 32.05 -12.62 -21.01
CA GLU A 521 33.12 -13.60 -21.15
C GLU A 521 34.19 -12.90 -21.98
N ALA A 522 35.37 -12.67 -21.39
CA ALA A 522 36.51 -12.26 -22.18
C ALA A 522 36.60 -13.31 -23.30
N PRO A 523 36.70 -12.90 -24.58
CA PRO A 523 36.93 -13.87 -25.63
C PRO A 523 38.08 -14.76 -25.16
N VAL A 524 37.81 -16.06 -25.03
CA VAL A 524 38.79 -17.04 -24.57
C VAL A 524 40.02 -16.79 -25.41
N SER A 525 41.08 -16.25 -24.80
CA SER A 525 42.26 -15.87 -25.58
C SER A 525 42.75 -17.09 -26.32
N ASP A 526 43.38 -16.91 -27.47
CA ASP A 526 43.91 -18.05 -28.24
C ASP A 526 44.87 -18.88 -27.37
N PHE A 527 45.49 -18.27 -26.36
CA PHE A 527 46.23 -18.96 -25.31
C PHE A 527 45.36 -19.91 -24.45
N VAL A 528 44.21 -19.47 -23.94
CA VAL A 528 43.32 -20.34 -23.14
C VAL A 528 42.67 -21.42 -24.02
N LYS A 529 42.38 -21.12 -25.30
CA LYS A 529 41.97 -22.15 -26.27
C LYS A 529 43.08 -23.17 -26.51
N ALA A 530 44.31 -22.72 -26.75
CA ALA A 530 45.47 -23.59 -26.94
C ALA A 530 45.75 -24.47 -25.71
N VAL A 531 45.62 -23.93 -24.49
CA VAL A 531 45.78 -24.69 -23.25
C VAL A 531 44.65 -25.73 -23.08
N SER A 532 43.42 -25.40 -23.47
CA SER A 532 42.29 -26.34 -23.44
C SER A 532 42.45 -27.48 -24.45
N GLU A 533 42.93 -27.18 -25.66
CA GLU A 533 43.28 -28.15 -26.70
C GLU A 533 44.43 -29.06 -26.24
N LEU A 534 45.48 -28.48 -25.65
CA LEU A 534 46.61 -29.23 -25.11
C LEU A 534 46.16 -30.21 -24.01
N LYS A 535 45.28 -29.75 -23.11
CA LYS A 535 44.73 -30.56 -22.03
C LYS A 535 43.87 -31.72 -22.55
N LYS A 536 43.04 -31.48 -23.57
CA LYS A 536 42.30 -32.55 -24.27
C LYS A 536 43.21 -33.55 -24.98
N SER A 537 44.35 -33.10 -25.52
CA SER A 537 45.33 -33.99 -26.16
C SER A 537 46.04 -34.88 -25.14
N LEU A 538 46.38 -34.33 -23.96
CA LEU A 538 47.01 -35.05 -22.85
C LEU A 538 46.06 -36.03 -22.15
N GLU A 539 44.76 -35.71 -22.12
CA GLU A 539 43.73 -36.63 -21.61
C GLU A 539 43.41 -37.75 -22.61
N ARG A 540 43.55 -37.50 -23.93
CA ARG A 540 43.46 -38.54 -24.98
C ARG A 540 44.70 -39.44 -25.08
N SER A 541 45.86 -39.00 -24.57
CA SER A 541 47.10 -39.79 -24.62
C SER A 541 47.26 -40.76 -23.44
N LYS A 542 46.25 -40.90 -22.58
CA LYS A 542 46.21 -41.95 -21.56
C LYS A 542 45.18 -43.00 -21.97
N SER A 543 45.56 -43.90 -22.87
CA SER A 543 44.89 -45.20 -22.94
C SER A 543 45.47 -46.12 -21.86
N PRO A 544 44.64 -46.78 -21.06
CA PRO A 544 45.06 -47.87 -20.21
C PRO A 544 45.16 -49.12 -21.07
N ASP A 545 46.37 -49.46 -21.55
CA ASP A 545 46.80 -50.82 -21.89
C ASP A 545 48.14 -50.72 -22.62
N ASP A 546 49.21 -51.05 -21.90
CA ASP A 546 50.23 -51.96 -22.42
C ASP A 546 50.97 -52.58 -21.24
N TYR A 547 50.58 -53.82 -20.96
CA TYR A 547 51.12 -54.71 -19.94
C TYR A 547 52.50 -55.26 -20.36
N VAL A 548 53.46 -55.12 -19.45
CA VAL A 548 54.45 -56.11 -18.98
C VAL A 548 54.74 -57.38 -19.84
N ALA A 549 56.02 -57.46 -20.26
CA ALA A 549 56.97 -58.60 -20.31
C ALA A 549 56.83 -59.78 -21.30
N ALA A 550 57.96 -60.08 -22.00
CA ALA A 550 58.57 -61.40 -22.23
C ALA A 550 59.77 -61.28 -23.22
N THR A 551 61.04 -61.37 -22.76
CA THR A 551 62.00 -62.49 -22.89
C THR A 551 62.60 -62.84 -24.28
N PHE A 552 63.95 -62.93 -24.31
CA PHE A 552 64.85 -63.72 -25.16
C PHE A 552 64.69 -63.70 -26.70
N PHE A 553 65.59 -63.05 -27.43
CA PHE A 553 66.86 -63.57 -27.99
C PHE A 553 67.67 -62.44 -28.62
#